data_AF-A0A8T7CZY8-F1
#
_entry.id   AF-A0A8T7CZY8-F1
#
_cell.length_a   1.000
_cell.length_b   1.000
_cell.length_c   1.000
_cell.angle_alpha   90.00
_cell.angle_beta   90.00
_cell.angle_gamma   90.00
#
_symmetry.space_group_name_H-M   'P 1'
#
loop_
_entity.id
_entity.type
_entity.pdbx_description
1 polymer ?
#
loop_
_entity_poly.entity_id
_entity_poly.type
_entity_poly.pdbx_seq_one_letter_code
_entity_poly.pdbx_strand_id
1 'polypeptide(L)'
;MKSTATLLLILSFITKTALASWQEDLAKLIKTDDENTKKELINKIVSAKPALNEIIELITSQEFNKADNGVFIEKEIMCVDGKKRPYVIYVPTNYDPGIKTPLIVNLHGGVHWPMRKERIKHAKRQEVTELAIKNNWFIVFPFAESSAAWWDNVGQSNVLNIIRETKKNYNIDDKNLWMTGFSDGASASFHFAMTKPTDFAAFVSINGDMGVGAIDGGHHLYPTNMSNLPLYVINTDQDHIYPAARMIKTIDVARDAGANIFYKEYHGFGHDFGFAEDALPRLERYFKSNSRNSIPHHLEWKSAQEEFSKISWIKINQVNKDDKAIWHKDFNIKLLDERVMIGFDPDLEFEGNGVKVAKVPQGDSLSNRLGLKSGDILIQCNETKIADLDALKTFKETVKHGDLVTTNVLRNGNEETFEASLPGPREYDLFPRALTSGALIADFVANTFEVKTSRINGFSIYLHPDMIQLDQDVVIKSEGKELFRSKVTPDIAFMLNNFLENRDRELLYFKKIDIDLQ
;
A
#
# COMPACT_ATOMS: atom_id res chain seq x y z
N MET A 1 42.60 -18.23 49.61
CA MET A 1 42.22 -18.03 48.20
C MET A 1 40.84 -18.60 47.97
N LYS A 2 39.84 -17.73 47.81
CA LYS A 2 38.64 -17.88 46.96
C LYS A 2 37.81 -16.61 47.19
N SER A 3 37.92 -15.69 46.23
CA SER A 3 37.15 -14.46 46.13
C SER A 3 35.79 -14.81 45.54
N THR A 4 34.72 -14.50 46.27
CA THR A 4 33.34 -14.47 45.78
C THR A 4 33.08 -13.09 45.19
N ALA A 5 32.90 -13.03 43.87
CA ALA A 5 32.48 -11.82 43.17
C ALA A 5 30.96 -11.66 43.34
N THR A 6 30.56 -10.67 44.14
CA THR A 6 29.17 -10.22 44.26
C THR A 6 28.83 -9.40 43.02
N LEU A 7 27.91 -9.91 42.20
CA LEU A 7 27.30 -9.20 41.09
C LEU A 7 26.35 -8.14 41.67
N LEU A 8 26.73 -6.86 41.61
CA LEU A 8 25.82 -5.76 41.94
C LEU A 8 24.78 -5.64 40.82
N LEU A 9 23.56 -6.11 41.07
CA LEU A 9 22.38 -5.65 40.33
C LEU A 9 22.11 -4.20 40.77
N ILE A 10 22.34 -3.24 39.87
CA ILE A 10 21.79 -1.90 40.01
C ILE A 10 20.31 -2.00 39.62
N LEU A 11 19.45 -2.36 40.59
CA LEU A 11 18.04 -2.02 40.53
C LEU A 11 17.95 -0.51 40.75
N SER A 12 17.77 0.27 39.69
CA SER A 12 17.25 1.63 39.82
C SER A 12 15.79 1.53 40.26
N PHE A 13 15.57 1.56 41.57
CA PHE A 13 14.27 1.88 42.13
C PHE A 13 13.92 3.31 41.69
N ILE A 14 13.09 3.45 40.67
CA ILE A 14 12.34 4.67 40.43
C ILE A 14 11.35 4.77 41.59
N THR A 15 11.73 5.51 42.63
CA THR A 15 10.77 6.04 43.59
C THR A 15 9.67 6.76 42.81
N LYS A 16 8.40 6.51 43.15
CA LYS A 16 7.24 7.33 42.74
C LYS A 16 7.40 8.76 43.30
N THR A 17 8.40 9.49 42.83
CA THR A 17 8.40 10.95 42.81
C THR A 17 7.37 11.34 41.76
N ALA A 18 6.46 12.25 42.10
CA ALA A 18 5.43 12.77 41.20
C ALA A 18 6.05 12.98 39.81
N LEU A 19 5.52 12.29 38.80
CA LEU A 19 5.88 12.56 37.41
C LEU A 19 5.74 14.06 37.20
N ALA A 20 6.70 14.71 36.54
CA ALA A 20 6.50 16.11 36.20
C ALA A 20 5.22 16.21 35.34
N SER A 21 4.51 17.34 35.43
CA SER A 21 3.13 17.44 34.94
C SER A 21 2.99 17.12 33.45
N TRP A 22 4.03 17.39 32.65
CA TRP A 22 3.99 17.19 31.21
C TRP A 22 4.16 15.71 30.79
N GLN A 23 4.83 14.86 31.58
CA GLN A 23 4.93 13.42 31.31
C GLN A 23 3.56 12.75 31.44
N GLU A 24 2.75 13.14 32.41
CA GLU A 24 1.37 12.68 32.54
C GLU A 24 0.50 13.16 31.37
N ASP A 25 0.70 14.40 30.92
CA ASP A 25 0.01 14.93 29.75
C ASP A 25 0.40 14.19 28.47
N LEU A 26 1.67 13.82 28.30
CA LEU A 26 2.13 12.96 27.20
C LEU A 26 1.46 11.58 27.26
N ALA A 27 1.42 10.95 28.43
CA ALA A 27 0.75 9.65 28.60
C ALA A 27 -0.75 9.71 28.26
N LYS A 28 -1.43 10.83 28.56
CA LYS A 28 -2.82 11.09 28.15
C LYS A 28 -2.93 11.33 26.65
N LEU A 29 -2.01 12.11 26.06
CA LEU A 29 -1.99 12.49 24.66
C LEU A 29 -1.90 11.26 23.74
N ILE A 30 -1.04 10.31 24.10
CA ILE A 30 -0.83 9.10 23.31
C ILE A 30 -2.10 8.25 23.25
N LYS A 31 -2.94 8.27 24.30
CA LYS A 31 -4.11 7.39 24.43
C LYS A 31 -5.41 8.00 23.89
N THR A 32 -5.55 9.33 23.90
CA THR A 32 -6.80 9.99 23.50
C THR A 32 -7.03 9.98 21.99
N ASP A 33 -8.29 9.90 21.59
CA ASP A 33 -8.75 10.09 20.20
C ASP A 33 -9.39 11.46 19.97
N ASP A 34 -9.65 12.24 21.03
CA ASP A 34 -10.27 13.55 20.91
C ASP A 34 -9.29 14.61 20.42
N GLU A 35 -9.53 15.17 19.24
CA GLU A 35 -8.66 16.15 18.58
C GLU A 35 -8.49 17.46 19.37
N ASN A 36 -9.52 17.88 20.12
CA ASN A 36 -9.42 19.08 20.95
C ASN A 36 -8.50 18.84 22.15
N THR A 37 -8.68 17.70 22.82
CA THR A 37 -7.80 17.25 23.91
C THR A 37 -6.37 17.08 23.43
N LYS A 38 -6.14 16.52 22.22
CA LYS A 38 -4.79 16.41 21.63
C LYS A 38 -4.11 17.77 21.51
N LYS A 39 -4.80 18.76 20.92
CA LYS A 39 -4.27 20.14 20.77
C LYS A 39 -3.95 20.78 22.12
N GLU A 40 -4.83 20.63 23.10
CA GLU A 40 -4.60 21.17 24.44
C GLU A 40 -3.37 20.55 25.13
N LEU A 41 -3.25 19.22 25.10
CA LEU A 41 -2.14 18.50 25.71
C LEU A 41 -0.81 18.82 25.01
N ILE A 42 -0.79 18.92 23.68
CA ILE A 42 0.41 19.35 22.93
C ILE A 42 0.86 20.74 23.41
N ASN A 43 -0.05 21.70 23.54
CA ASN A 43 0.28 23.05 24.01
C ASN A 43 0.86 23.04 25.42
N LYS A 44 0.31 22.22 26.33
CA LYS A 44 0.82 22.03 27.69
C LYS A 44 2.24 21.45 27.71
N ILE A 45 2.48 20.39 26.94
CA ILE A 45 3.78 19.74 26.83
C ILE A 45 4.83 20.71 26.25
N VAL A 46 4.51 21.40 25.16
CA VAL A 46 5.42 22.38 24.54
C VAL A 46 5.76 23.52 25.50
N SER A 47 4.78 23.99 26.28
CA SER A 47 4.99 25.07 27.27
C SER A 47 5.94 24.66 28.40
N ALA A 48 5.99 23.37 28.73
CA ALA A 48 6.92 22.82 29.72
C ALA A 48 8.38 22.73 29.21
N LYS A 49 8.61 22.94 27.91
CA LYS A 49 9.93 22.90 27.25
C LYS A 49 10.77 21.65 27.59
N PRO A 50 10.21 20.44 27.44
CA PRO A 50 10.96 19.21 27.68
C PRO A 50 12.15 19.08 26.72
N ALA A 51 13.18 18.34 27.14
CA ALA A 51 14.28 17.99 26.26
C ALA A 51 13.80 16.98 25.20
N LEU A 52 14.32 17.11 23.98
CA LEU A 52 13.94 16.24 22.85
C LEU A 52 14.12 14.75 23.19
N ASN A 53 15.26 14.40 23.79
CA ASN A 53 15.59 13.02 24.13
C ASN A 53 14.66 12.43 25.19
N GLU A 54 14.19 13.23 26.16
CA GLU A 54 13.24 12.77 27.18
C GLU A 54 11.89 12.40 26.56
N ILE A 55 11.41 13.17 25.59
CA ILE A 55 10.16 12.85 24.87
C ILE A 55 10.32 11.58 24.03
N ILE A 56 11.44 11.46 23.30
CA ILE A 56 11.75 10.28 22.49
C ILE A 56 11.78 9.03 23.38
N GLU A 57 12.47 9.11 24.52
CA GLU A 57 12.56 8.01 25.47
C GLU A 57 11.17 7.58 25.94
N LEU A 58 10.31 8.53 26.37
CA LEU A 58 8.96 8.22 26.84
C LEU A 58 8.03 7.65 25.75
N ILE A 59 8.13 8.14 24.50
CA ILE A 59 7.36 7.60 23.37
C ILE A 59 7.82 6.18 23.04
N THR A 60 9.13 5.95 23.01
CA THR A 60 9.72 4.66 22.60
C THR A 60 9.62 3.60 23.70
N SER A 61 9.58 4.01 24.98
CA SER A 61 9.43 3.15 26.15
C SER A 61 7.99 3.01 26.63
N GLN A 62 7.00 3.39 25.82
CA GLN A 62 5.60 3.35 26.24
C GLN A 62 5.15 1.95 26.66
N GLU A 63 4.37 1.87 27.74
CA GLU A 63 3.80 0.61 28.22
C GLU A 63 2.49 0.28 27.52
N PHE A 64 2.30 -1.01 27.24
CA PHE A 64 1.08 -1.54 26.63
C PHE A 64 0.33 -2.45 27.58
N ASN A 65 -0.99 -2.47 27.45
CA ASN A 65 -1.83 -3.34 28.25
C ASN A 65 -1.67 -4.79 27.82
N LYS A 66 -1.87 -5.71 28.77
CA LYS A 66 -2.08 -7.12 28.45
C LYS A 66 -3.32 -7.27 27.58
N ALA A 67 -3.28 -8.23 26.65
CA ALA A 67 -4.38 -8.58 25.78
C ALA A 67 -4.61 -10.09 25.80
N ASP A 68 -5.76 -10.51 25.30
CA ASP A 68 -6.00 -11.92 25.02
C ASP A 68 -5.08 -12.38 23.89
N ASN A 69 -4.41 -13.51 24.09
CA ASN A 69 -3.42 -14.06 23.18
C ASN A 69 -3.96 -15.28 22.43
N GLY A 70 -3.43 -15.53 21.23
CA GLY A 70 -3.82 -16.68 20.40
C GLY A 70 -5.24 -16.56 19.82
N VAL A 71 -5.78 -15.35 19.73
CA VAL A 71 -7.16 -15.07 19.34
C VAL A 71 -7.24 -14.28 18.03
N PHE A 72 -8.31 -14.52 17.28
CA PHE A 72 -8.72 -13.68 16.16
C PHE A 72 -9.84 -12.77 16.63
N ILE A 73 -9.65 -11.47 16.48
CA ILE A 73 -10.60 -10.44 16.91
C ILE A 73 -11.10 -9.72 15.66
N GLU A 74 -12.40 -9.73 15.45
CA GLU A 74 -13.04 -8.87 14.45
C GLU A 74 -13.31 -7.50 15.08
N LYS A 75 -12.92 -6.45 14.36
CA LYS A 75 -13.08 -5.06 14.76
C LYS A 75 -13.63 -4.26 13.59
N GLU A 76 -14.08 -3.05 13.86
CA GLU A 76 -14.46 -2.07 12.84
C GLU A 76 -13.68 -0.78 13.05
N ILE A 77 -13.46 -0.06 11.95
CA ILE A 77 -12.83 1.26 11.99
C ILE A 77 -13.59 2.24 11.12
N MET A 78 -13.66 3.50 11.58
CA MET A 78 -14.25 4.59 10.80
C MET A 78 -13.33 4.94 9.63
N CYS A 79 -13.84 4.83 8.42
CA CYS A 79 -13.16 5.23 7.20
C CYS A 79 -13.38 6.72 6.92
N VAL A 80 -12.55 7.27 6.02
CA VAL A 80 -12.59 8.71 5.65
C VAL A 80 -13.86 9.12 4.92
N ASP A 81 -14.67 8.17 4.43
CA ASP A 81 -15.99 8.40 3.85
C ASP A 81 -17.13 8.35 4.90
N GLY A 82 -16.78 8.27 6.19
CA GLY A 82 -17.76 8.24 7.29
C GLY A 82 -18.44 6.88 7.50
N LYS A 83 -17.99 5.81 6.82
CA LYS A 83 -18.51 4.46 7.02
C LYS A 83 -17.58 3.62 7.87
N LYS A 84 -18.14 2.76 8.71
CA LYS A 84 -17.38 1.74 9.42
C LYS A 84 -17.12 0.55 8.49
N ARG A 85 -15.88 0.06 8.46
CA ARG A 85 -15.53 -1.17 7.74
C ARG A 85 -14.80 -2.15 8.66
N PRO A 86 -15.02 -3.46 8.49
CA PRO A 86 -14.46 -4.46 9.36
C PRO A 86 -13.00 -4.78 9.00
N TYR A 87 -12.25 -5.22 10.01
CA TYR A 87 -10.96 -5.88 9.85
C TYR A 87 -10.84 -6.98 10.90
N VAL A 88 -9.99 -7.97 10.62
CA VAL A 88 -9.63 -9.01 11.59
C VAL A 88 -8.18 -8.84 11.99
N ILE A 89 -7.87 -8.98 13.28
CA ILE A 89 -6.51 -9.06 13.79
C ILE A 89 -6.30 -10.39 14.51
N TYR A 90 -5.18 -11.04 14.26
CA TYR A 90 -4.68 -12.13 15.09
C TYR A 90 -3.68 -11.57 16.11
N VAL A 91 -3.94 -11.84 17.40
CA VAL A 91 -2.99 -11.57 18.48
C VAL A 91 -2.17 -12.84 18.74
N PRO A 92 -0.84 -12.79 18.70
CA PRO A 92 0.01 -13.98 18.85
C PRO A 92 -0.21 -14.74 20.17
N THR A 93 -0.05 -16.07 20.13
CA THR A 93 -0.24 -16.96 21.29
C THR A 93 0.67 -16.60 22.47
N ASN A 94 1.89 -16.14 22.20
CA ASN A 94 2.86 -15.74 23.22
C ASN A 94 3.16 -14.23 23.13
N TYR A 95 2.15 -13.40 22.81
CA TYR A 95 2.34 -11.95 22.83
C TYR A 95 2.66 -11.46 24.26
N ASP A 96 3.74 -10.71 24.37
CA ASP A 96 4.15 -10.02 25.58
C ASP A 96 4.19 -8.51 25.28
N PRO A 97 3.39 -7.66 25.97
CA PRO A 97 3.41 -6.22 25.75
C PRO A 97 4.77 -5.55 26.03
N GLY A 98 5.69 -6.21 26.74
CA GLY A 98 7.06 -5.74 26.93
C GLY A 98 8.00 -5.98 25.74
N ILE A 99 7.58 -6.75 24.73
CA ILE A 99 8.41 -7.14 23.58
C ILE A 99 7.80 -6.58 22.28
N LYS A 100 8.60 -5.79 21.54
CA LYS A 100 8.23 -5.33 20.19
C LYS A 100 7.99 -6.56 19.29
N THR A 101 6.79 -6.66 18.71
CA THR A 101 6.36 -7.83 17.95
C THR A 101 6.02 -7.46 16.49
N PRO A 102 6.59 -8.15 15.48
CA PRO A 102 6.33 -7.86 14.07
C PRO A 102 4.85 -7.94 13.66
N LEU A 103 4.51 -7.26 12.56
CA LEU A 103 3.16 -7.19 12.01
C LEU A 103 3.15 -7.49 10.50
N ILE A 104 2.25 -8.38 10.08
CA ILE A 104 1.89 -8.58 8.69
C ILE A 104 0.53 -7.91 8.40
N VAL A 105 0.45 -7.15 7.31
CA VAL A 105 -0.81 -6.68 6.72
C VAL A 105 -1.12 -7.58 5.52
N ASN A 106 -2.17 -8.39 5.59
CA ASN A 106 -2.58 -9.28 4.51
C ASN A 106 -3.84 -8.75 3.81
N LEU A 107 -3.71 -8.41 2.53
CA LEU A 107 -4.79 -7.87 1.70
C LEU A 107 -5.42 -8.97 0.84
N HIS A 108 -6.75 -9.07 0.88
CA HIS A 108 -7.49 -10.06 0.09
C HIS A 108 -7.69 -9.62 -1.37
N GLY A 109 -7.92 -10.59 -2.25
CA GLY A 109 -8.36 -10.35 -3.62
C GLY A 109 -9.85 -10.09 -3.76
N GLY A 110 -10.29 -9.61 -4.92
CA GLY A 110 -11.70 -9.47 -5.26
C GLY A 110 -12.35 -8.28 -4.57
N VAL A 111 -11.73 -7.10 -4.66
CA VAL A 111 -12.19 -5.89 -3.95
C VAL A 111 -13.50 -5.32 -4.46
N HIS A 112 -13.96 -5.76 -5.63
CA HIS A 112 -15.24 -5.34 -6.21
C HIS A 112 -16.42 -6.22 -5.79
N TRP A 113 -16.16 -7.31 -5.06
CA TRP A 113 -17.22 -8.18 -4.55
C TRP A 113 -17.83 -7.62 -3.27
N PRO A 114 -19.09 -8.00 -2.94
CA PRO A 114 -19.69 -7.62 -1.68
C PRO A 114 -18.84 -8.03 -0.46
N MET A 115 -18.89 -7.21 0.58
CA MET A 115 -18.20 -7.43 1.85
C MET A 115 -18.39 -8.88 2.37
N ARG A 116 -17.28 -9.56 2.66
CA ARG A 116 -17.31 -10.95 3.15
C ARG A 116 -18.02 -11.03 4.51
N LYS A 117 -18.91 -12.01 4.70
CA LYS A 117 -19.64 -12.23 5.96
C LYS A 117 -18.83 -13.00 7.01
N GLU A 118 -18.24 -14.15 6.65
CA GLU A 118 -17.46 -14.99 7.59
C GLU A 118 -15.97 -14.58 7.67
N ARG A 119 -15.70 -13.37 8.18
CA ARG A 119 -14.36 -12.74 8.11
C ARG A 119 -13.28 -13.43 8.93
N ILE A 120 -13.57 -13.83 10.17
CA ILE A 120 -12.60 -14.59 11.00
C ILE A 120 -12.24 -15.93 10.35
N LYS A 121 -13.22 -16.62 9.76
CA LYS A 121 -12.99 -17.89 9.05
C LYS A 121 -12.13 -17.68 7.81
N HIS A 122 -12.34 -16.58 7.08
CA HIS A 122 -11.49 -16.20 5.96
C HIS A 122 -10.04 -15.95 6.40
N ALA A 123 -9.83 -15.15 7.46
CA ALA A 123 -8.52 -14.88 8.03
C ALA A 123 -7.78 -16.16 8.45
N LYS A 124 -8.47 -17.06 9.17
CA LYS A 124 -7.90 -18.35 9.61
C LYS A 124 -7.49 -19.27 8.45
N ARG A 125 -8.09 -19.11 7.26
CA ARG A 125 -7.83 -19.94 6.09
C ARG A 125 -6.73 -19.39 5.17
N GLN A 126 -6.26 -18.16 5.40
CA GLN A 126 -5.13 -17.64 4.62
C GLN A 126 -3.86 -18.39 5.01
N GLU A 127 -3.10 -18.86 4.03
CA GLU A 127 -1.90 -19.69 4.22
C GLU A 127 -0.82 -18.93 5.01
N VAL A 128 -0.71 -17.61 4.79
CA VAL A 128 0.21 -16.74 5.56
C VAL A 128 -0.13 -16.63 7.05
N THR A 129 -1.34 -17.00 7.46
CA THR A 129 -1.74 -17.04 8.87
C THR A 129 -0.92 -18.08 9.65
N GLU A 130 -0.58 -19.19 9.01
CA GLU A 130 0.26 -20.23 9.63
C GLU A 130 1.66 -19.70 9.96
N LEU A 131 2.21 -18.83 9.10
CA LEU A 131 3.49 -18.17 9.37
C LEU A 131 3.40 -17.23 10.57
N ALA A 132 2.34 -16.44 10.66
CA ALA A 132 2.13 -15.51 11.78
C ALA A 132 2.01 -16.26 13.11
N ILE A 133 1.22 -17.34 13.15
CA ILE A 133 1.06 -18.20 14.33
C ILE A 133 2.41 -18.83 14.71
N LYS A 134 3.11 -19.47 13.75
CA LYS A 134 4.39 -20.14 13.97
C LYS A 134 5.46 -19.21 14.54
N ASN A 135 5.49 -17.96 14.08
CA ASN A 135 6.55 -17.01 14.41
C ASN A 135 6.17 -16.02 15.51
N ASN A 136 4.99 -16.17 16.10
CA ASN A 136 4.48 -15.26 17.12
C ASN A 136 4.39 -13.80 16.61
N TRP A 137 3.89 -13.61 15.39
CA TRP A 137 3.71 -12.30 14.75
C TRP A 137 2.24 -11.89 14.68
N PHE A 138 1.97 -10.60 14.81
CA PHE A 138 0.64 -10.08 14.50
C PHE A 138 0.36 -10.23 13.00
N ILE A 139 -0.90 -10.47 12.66
CA ILE A 139 -1.39 -10.33 11.29
C ILE A 139 -2.75 -9.65 11.29
N VAL A 140 -2.91 -8.65 10.42
CA VAL A 140 -4.18 -7.94 10.21
C VAL A 140 -4.72 -8.19 8.80
N PHE A 141 -6.04 -8.30 8.72
CA PHE A 141 -6.81 -8.52 7.50
C PHE A 141 -7.84 -7.40 7.36
N PRO A 142 -7.48 -6.28 6.70
CA PRO A 142 -8.46 -5.30 6.25
C PRO A 142 -9.43 -5.94 5.25
N PHE A 143 -10.70 -5.52 5.26
CA PHE A 143 -11.68 -5.91 4.23
C PHE A 143 -12.11 -4.70 3.39
N ALA A 144 -12.03 -4.86 2.08
CA ALA A 144 -12.49 -3.90 1.08
C ALA A 144 -13.75 -4.36 0.37
N GLU A 145 -14.36 -3.40 -0.30
CA GLU A 145 -15.50 -3.50 -1.22
C GLU A 145 -15.36 -2.39 -2.27
N SER A 146 -16.22 -2.35 -3.29
CA SER A 146 -16.07 -1.45 -4.45
C SER A 146 -16.02 0.04 -4.12
N SER A 147 -16.48 0.46 -2.94
CA SER A 147 -16.43 1.85 -2.49
C SER A 147 -15.13 2.21 -1.72
N ALA A 148 -14.26 1.23 -1.52
CA ALA A 148 -13.01 1.32 -0.79
C ALA A 148 -12.01 0.28 -1.30
N ALA A 149 -11.89 0.15 -2.63
CA ALA A 149 -10.90 -0.71 -3.24
C ALA A 149 -9.49 -0.29 -2.81
N TRP A 150 -8.51 -1.19 -2.90
CA TRP A 150 -7.19 -0.96 -2.32
C TRP A 150 -6.44 0.25 -2.89
N TRP A 151 -6.74 0.63 -4.12
CA TRP A 151 -6.20 1.82 -4.78
C TRP A 151 -7.06 3.07 -4.57
N ASP A 152 -8.27 2.98 -4.01
CA ASP A 152 -9.08 4.15 -3.68
C ASP A 152 -8.52 4.87 -2.44
N ASN A 153 -8.71 6.19 -2.35
CA ASN A 153 -8.33 6.95 -1.16
C ASN A 153 -8.94 6.38 0.13
N VAL A 154 -10.20 5.90 0.06
CA VAL A 154 -10.89 5.28 1.20
C VAL A 154 -10.19 3.99 1.62
N GLY A 155 -9.90 3.09 0.67
CA GLY A 155 -9.23 1.82 0.95
C GLY A 155 -7.81 2.00 1.48
N GLN A 156 -7.03 2.89 0.84
CA GLN A 156 -5.68 3.20 1.29
C GLN A 156 -5.65 3.78 2.71
N SER A 157 -6.48 4.79 2.97
CA SER A 157 -6.57 5.42 4.29
C SER A 157 -7.05 4.41 5.34
N ASN A 158 -7.98 3.51 4.99
CA ASN A 158 -8.45 2.47 5.88
C ASN A 158 -7.32 1.52 6.31
N VAL A 159 -6.51 1.03 5.37
CA VAL A 159 -5.36 0.16 5.68
C VAL A 159 -4.37 0.86 6.62
N LEU A 160 -4.02 2.11 6.33
CA LEU A 160 -3.10 2.88 7.18
C LEU A 160 -3.70 3.13 8.57
N ASN A 161 -4.98 3.49 8.67
CA ASN A 161 -5.65 3.70 9.95
C ASN A 161 -5.71 2.43 10.79
N ILE A 162 -5.91 1.25 10.18
CA ILE A 162 -5.84 -0.05 10.87
C ILE A 162 -4.44 -0.29 11.44
N ILE A 163 -3.38 0.06 10.70
CA ILE A 163 -2.01 0.00 11.20
C ILE A 163 -1.84 0.94 12.40
N ARG A 164 -2.32 2.20 12.32
CA ARG A 164 -2.24 3.15 13.46
C ARG A 164 -2.97 2.65 14.68
N GLU A 165 -4.18 2.12 14.51
CA GLU A 165 -4.98 1.56 15.59
C GLU A 165 -4.29 0.33 16.21
N THR A 166 -3.63 -0.48 15.39
CA THR A 166 -2.85 -1.63 15.87
C THR A 166 -1.63 -1.17 16.68
N LYS A 167 -0.84 -0.23 16.16
CA LYS A 167 0.33 0.35 16.84
C LYS A 167 -0.03 1.12 18.13
N LYS A 168 -1.25 1.66 18.22
CA LYS A 168 -1.77 2.32 19.42
C LYS A 168 -2.08 1.32 20.54
N ASN A 169 -2.59 0.14 20.20
CA ASN A 169 -3.09 -0.83 21.17
C ASN A 169 -2.08 -1.94 21.52
N TYR A 170 -1.09 -2.20 20.66
CA TYR A 170 -0.13 -3.29 20.82
C TYR A 170 1.31 -2.83 20.60
N ASN A 171 2.27 -3.49 21.27
CA ASN A 171 3.69 -3.22 21.12
C ASN A 171 4.23 -3.79 19.80
N ILE A 172 3.87 -3.16 18.69
CA ILE A 172 4.32 -3.58 17.36
C ILE A 172 5.81 -3.27 17.17
N ASP A 173 6.52 -4.07 16.40
CA ASP A 173 7.86 -3.72 15.93
C ASP A 173 7.76 -2.87 14.66
N ASP A 174 7.96 -1.57 14.79
CA ASP A 174 7.88 -0.61 13.68
C ASP A 174 8.97 -0.84 12.61
N LYS A 175 10.03 -1.61 12.90
CA LYS A 175 11.02 -2.02 11.89
C LYS A 175 10.59 -3.25 11.10
N ASN A 176 9.62 -4.02 11.60
CA ASN A 176 9.22 -5.30 11.03
C ASN A 176 7.70 -5.32 10.79
N LEU A 177 7.27 -4.37 9.96
CA LEU A 177 5.92 -4.29 9.43
C LEU A 177 5.96 -4.61 7.94
N TRP A 178 5.26 -5.65 7.51
CA TRP A 178 5.26 -6.13 6.12
C TRP A 178 3.86 -6.09 5.52
N MET A 179 3.78 -5.93 4.20
CA MET A 179 2.53 -6.07 3.47
C MET A 179 2.61 -7.26 2.53
N THR A 180 1.53 -8.03 2.46
CA THR A 180 1.36 -9.10 1.49
C THR A 180 -0.07 -9.10 0.97
N GLY A 181 -0.29 -9.66 -0.21
CA GLY A 181 -1.65 -9.95 -0.66
C GLY A 181 -1.70 -10.93 -1.81
N PHE A 182 -2.93 -11.31 -2.15
CA PHE A 182 -3.26 -12.20 -3.27
C PHE A 182 -4.18 -11.50 -4.27
N SER A 183 -3.98 -11.68 -5.58
CA SER A 183 -4.83 -11.08 -6.62
C SER A 183 -4.89 -9.55 -6.51
N ASP A 184 -6.07 -8.93 -6.36
CA ASP A 184 -6.16 -7.47 -6.08
C ASP A 184 -5.31 -7.02 -4.89
N GLY A 185 -5.18 -7.83 -3.84
CA GLY A 185 -4.31 -7.54 -2.69
C GLY A 185 -2.81 -7.61 -3.04
N ALA A 186 -2.44 -8.45 -4.00
CA ALA A 186 -1.09 -8.54 -4.54
C ALA A 186 -0.77 -7.32 -5.41
N SER A 187 -1.74 -6.89 -6.22
CA SER A 187 -1.69 -5.65 -7.01
C SER A 187 -1.62 -4.41 -6.10
N ALA A 188 -2.35 -4.42 -4.98
CA ALA A 188 -2.26 -3.39 -3.96
C ALA A 188 -0.88 -3.32 -3.31
N SER A 189 -0.20 -4.45 -3.13
CA SER A 189 1.16 -4.47 -2.59
C SER A 189 2.14 -3.70 -3.49
N PHE A 190 2.02 -3.82 -4.82
CA PHE A 190 2.76 -2.97 -5.77
C PHE A 190 2.37 -1.50 -5.67
N HIS A 191 1.07 -1.22 -5.60
CA HIS A 191 0.56 0.14 -5.51
C HIS A 191 1.09 0.86 -4.26
N PHE A 192 1.01 0.25 -3.08
CA PHE A 192 1.56 0.81 -1.84
C PHE A 192 3.08 0.98 -1.90
N ALA A 193 3.81 0.03 -2.50
CA ALA A 193 5.25 0.16 -2.68
C ALA A 193 5.64 1.37 -3.54
N MET A 194 4.80 1.73 -4.51
CA MET A 194 5.03 2.90 -5.38
C MET A 194 4.48 4.22 -4.83
N THR A 195 3.61 4.20 -3.81
CA THR A 195 2.86 5.40 -3.38
C THR A 195 2.99 5.74 -1.90
N LYS A 196 2.95 4.74 -1.02
CA LYS A 196 2.95 4.90 0.44
C LYS A 196 3.84 3.84 1.15
N PRO A 197 5.13 3.74 0.78
CA PRO A 197 6.01 2.67 1.28
C PRO A 197 6.53 2.86 2.70
N THR A 198 6.47 4.08 3.24
CA THR A 198 7.22 4.52 4.43
C THR A 198 7.04 3.65 5.67
N ASP A 199 5.86 3.06 5.88
CA ASP A 199 5.59 2.19 7.04
C ASP A 199 6.23 0.80 6.96
N PHE A 200 6.56 0.36 5.75
CA PHE A 200 6.79 -1.04 5.46
C PHE A 200 8.28 -1.35 5.35
N ALA A 201 8.65 -2.54 5.82
CA ALA A 201 9.97 -3.11 5.68
C ALA A 201 10.15 -3.84 4.35
N ALA A 202 9.08 -4.47 3.85
CA ALA A 202 9.06 -5.22 2.60
C ALA A 202 7.62 -5.49 2.13
N PHE A 203 7.48 -5.80 0.85
CA PHE A 203 6.21 -6.25 0.26
C PHE A 203 6.31 -7.65 -0.33
N VAL A 204 5.19 -8.36 -0.34
CA VAL A 204 5.01 -9.64 -1.03
C VAL A 204 3.77 -9.56 -1.92
N SER A 205 3.92 -9.88 -3.20
CA SER A 205 2.83 -9.91 -4.18
C SER A 205 2.65 -11.34 -4.67
N ILE A 206 1.46 -11.93 -4.48
CA ILE A 206 1.14 -13.30 -4.91
C ILE A 206 0.04 -13.27 -5.97
N ASN A 207 0.39 -13.60 -7.21
CA ASN A 207 -0.51 -13.59 -8.36
C ASN A 207 -1.24 -12.24 -8.53
N GLY A 208 -0.47 -11.15 -8.67
CA GLY A 208 -1.00 -9.81 -8.93
C GLY A 208 -0.32 -9.12 -10.12
N ASP A 209 -0.78 -7.90 -10.42
CA ASP A 209 -0.25 -7.06 -11.50
C ASP A 209 -0.05 -5.62 -11.01
N MET A 210 1.15 -5.08 -11.23
CA MET A 210 1.51 -3.72 -10.82
C MET A 210 0.73 -2.62 -11.57
N GLY A 211 0.09 -2.96 -12.70
CA GLY A 211 -0.69 -2.03 -13.51
C GLY A 211 -2.07 -1.70 -12.95
N VAL A 212 -2.66 -2.55 -12.11
CA VAL A 212 -4.06 -2.41 -11.66
C VAL A 212 -4.32 -1.05 -11.02
N GLY A 213 -3.43 -0.61 -10.13
CA GLY A 213 -3.61 0.69 -9.47
C GLY A 213 -3.53 1.89 -10.42
N ALA A 214 -2.85 1.76 -11.56
CA ALA A 214 -2.77 2.79 -12.57
C ALA A 214 -3.96 2.75 -13.56
N ILE A 215 -4.41 1.55 -13.91
CA ILE A 215 -5.47 1.32 -14.90
C ILE A 215 -6.85 1.47 -14.26
N ASP A 216 -7.08 0.80 -13.14
CA ASP A 216 -8.37 0.76 -12.46
C ASP A 216 -8.50 1.92 -11.46
N GLY A 217 -7.40 2.27 -10.79
CA GLY A 217 -7.36 3.42 -9.87
C GLY A 217 -7.10 4.76 -10.54
N GLY A 218 -6.61 4.76 -11.79
CA GLY A 218 -6.27 5.99 -12.50
C GLY A 218 -5.04 6.73 -11.95
N HIS A 219 -4.21 6.06 -11.14
CA HIS A 219 -3.07 6.70 -10.48
C HIS A 219 -1.82 6.73 -11.36
N HIS A 220 -0.98 7.75 -11.17
CA HIS A 220 0.31 7.82 -11.84
C HIS A 220 1.37 7.11 -11.01
N LEU A 221 1.59 5.84 -11.36
CA LEU A 221 2.55 4.97 -10.68
C LEU A 221 3.90 4.94 -11.42
N TYR A 222 4.98 4.87 -10.64
CA TYR A 222 6.35 4.90 -11.15
C TYR A 222 7.13 3.71 -10.60
N PRO A 223 7.56 2.75 -11.44
CA PRO A 223 8.26 1.57 -10.95
C PRO A 223 9.62 1.89 -10.29
N THR A 224 10.24 3.03 -10.63
CA THR A 224 11.44 3.54 -9.94
C THR A 224 11.21 3.70 -8.43
N ASN A 225 9.99 4.01 -7.97
CA ASN A 225 9.71 4.19 -6.54
C ASN A 225 9.93 2.89 -5.73
N MET A 226 9.92 1.73 -6.39
CA MET A 226 10.23 0.43 -5.80
C MET A 226 11.74 0.16 -5.63
N SER A 227 12.63 1.11 -5.95
CA SER A 227 14.06 1.00 -5.64
C SER A 227 14.35 1.16 -4.14
N ASN A 228 13.47 1.85 -3.41
CA ASN A 228 13.71 2.26 -2.02
C ASN A 228 13.56 1.10 -1.01
N LEU A 229 12.99 -0.04 -1.40
CA LEU A 229 12.71 -1.16 -0.51
C LEU A 229 12.49 -2.47 -1.28
N PRO A 230 12.61 -3.64 -0.64
CA PRO A 230 12.51 -4.94 -1.31
C PRO A 230 11.06 -5.42 -1.52
N LEU A 231 10.82 -6.07 -2.67
CA LEU A 231 9.58 -6.76 -3.01
C LEU A 231 9.85 -8.22 -3.40
N TYR A 232 9.08 -9.15 -2.85
CA TYR A 232 9.02 -10.54 -3.31
C TYR A 232 7.76 -10.70 -4.16
N VAL A 233 7.94 -10.92 -5.46
CA VAL A 233 6.86 -11.11 -6.41
C VAL A 233 6.76 -12.57 -6.82
N ILE A 234 5.54 -13.11 -6.75
CA ILE A 234 5.21 -14.46 -7.16
C ILE A 234 4.11 -14.40 -8.21
N ASN A 235 4.30 -15.10 -9.34
CA ASN A 235 3.23 -15.41 -10.28
C ASN A 235 3.29 -16.90 -10.68
N THR A 236 2.17 -17.45 -11.14
CA THR A 236 2.09 -18.83 -11.62
C THR A 236 1.86 -18.88 -13.13
N ASP A 237 2.31 -19.98 -13.75
CA ASP A 237 2.28 -20.15 -15.21
C ASP A 237 0.89 -20.41 -15.78
N GLN A 238 0.00 -21.08 -15.02
CA GLN A 238 -1.37 -21.39 -15.43
C GLN A 238 -2.40 -20.41 -14.85
N ASP A 239 -1.97 -19.28 -14.27
CA ASP A 239 -2.87 -18.21 -13.87
C ASP A 239 -3.58 -17.62 -15.10
N HIS A 240 -4.91 -17.74 -15.15
CA HIS A 240 -5.72 -17.23 -16.26
C HIS A 240 -5.97 -15.71 -16.19
N ILE A 241 -5.63 -15.07 -15.07
CA ILE A 241 -5.79 -13.63 -14.83
C ILE A 241 -4.44 -12.92 -14.99
N TYR A 242 -3.41 -13.40 -14.29
CA TYR A 242 -2.06 -12.82 -14.24
C TYR A 242 -0.96 -13.83 -14.60
N PRO A 243 -1.00 -14.43 -15.81
CA PRO A 243 -0.05 -15.47 -16.21
C PRO A 243 1.40 -14.98 -16.12
N ALA A 244 2.29 -15.79 -15.53
CA ALA A 244 3.70 -15.46 -15.33
C ALA A 244 4.39 -14.98 -16.62
N ALA A 245 4.10 -15.62 -17.76
CA ALA A 245 4.64 -15.23 -19.07
C ALA A 245 4.28 -13.80 -19.51
N ARG A 246 3.16 -13.25 -19.03
CA ARG A 246 2.78 -11.84 -19.23
C ARG A 246 3.43 -10.95 -18.17
N MET A 247 3.39 -11.38 -16.91
CA MET A 247 3.86 -10.59 -15.77
C MET A 247 5.37 -10.36 -15.79
N ILE A 248 6.18 -11.32 -16.24
CA ILE A 248 7.64 -11.14 -16.29
C ILE A 248 8.06 -9.91 -17.10
N LYS A 249 7.32 -9.55 -18.16
CA LYS A 249 7.60 -8.37 -18.99
C LYS A 249 7.49 -7.06 -18.20
N THR A 250 6.53 -6.97 -17.29
CA THR A 250 6.35 -5.77 -16.44
C THR A 250 7.35 -5.75 -15.29
N ILE A 251 7.73 -6.93 -14.78
CA ILE A 251 8.81 -7.09 -13.79
C ILE A 251 10.16 -6.67 -14.35
N ASP A 252 10.48 -7.02 -15.59
CA ASP A 252 11.74 -6.63 -16.23
C ASP A 252 11.82 -5.11 -16.41
N VAL A 253 10.73 -4.45 -16.83
CA VAL A 253 10.65 -2.98 -16.88
C VAL A 253 10.87 -2.35 -15.50
N ALA A 254 10.33 -2.95 -14.44
CA ALA A 254 10.53 -2.46 -13.10
C ALA A 254 11.99 -2.64 -12.63
N ARG A 255 12.63 -3.76 -12.95
CA ARG A 255 14.06 -4.00 -12.66
C ARG A 255 14.96 -3.05 -13.42
N ASP A 256 14.67 -2.79 -14.69
CA ASP A 256 15.36 -1.78 -15.50
C ASP A 256 15.22 -0.37 -14.91
N ALA A 257 14.09 -0.12 -14.22
CA ALA A 257 13.84 1.11 -13.47
C ALA A 257 14.54 1.18 -12.10
N GLY A 258 15.28 0.14 -11.70
CA GLY A 258 15.98 0.05 -10.42
C GLY A 258 15.18 -0.60 -9.29
N ALA A 259 14.01 -1.17 -9.55
CA ALA A 259 13.19 -1.80 -8.50
C ALA A 259 13.90 -3.01 -7.86
N ASN A 260 13.85 -3.08 -6.53
CA ASN A 260 14.43 -4.19 -5.77
C ASN A 260 13.45 -5.39 -5.71
N ILE A 261 13.29 -6.10 -6.83
CA ILE A 261 12.34 -7.20 -6.98
C ILE A 261 13.04 -8.56 -7.03
N PHE A 262 12.73 -9.39 -6.03
CA PHE A 262 12.92 -10.83 -6.10
C PHE A 262 11.69 -11.49 -6.74
N TYR A 263 11.85 -12.07 -7.93
CA TYR A 263 10.75 -12.69 -8.67
C TYR A 263 10.85 -14.22 -8.61
N LYS A 264 9.72 -14.88 -8.37
CA LYS A 264 9.62 -16.33 -8.36
C LYS A 264 8.40 -16.77 -9.16
N GLU A 265 8.65 -17.63 -10.13
CA GLU A 265 7.60 -18.36 -10.84
C GLU A 265 7.39 -19.76 -10.22
N TYR A 266 6.13 -20.16 -10.13
CA TYR A 266 5.71 -21.53 -9.82
C TYR A 266 4.93 -22.12 -11.00
N HIS A 267 5.23 -23.39 -11.30
CA HIS A 267 4.67 -24.10 -12.45
C HIS A 267 3.59 -25.10 -12.04
N GLY A 268 2.56 -25.23 -12.87
CA GLY A 268 1.45 -26.17 -12.67
C GLY A 268 0.33 -25.66 -11.76
N PHE A 269 0.30 -24.36 -11.45
CA PHE A 269 -0.67 -23.76 -10.54
C PHE A 269 -1.48 -22.67 -11.24
N GLY A 270 -2.78 -22.62 -10.95
CA GLY A 270 -3.69 -21.61 -11.49
C GLY A 270 -3.65 -20.31 -10.70
N HIS A 271 -4.77 -19.59 -10.71
CA HIS A 271 -4.98 -18.41 -9.86
C HIS A 271 -5.34 -18.84 -8.43
N ASP A 272 -4.39 -19.48 -7.75
CA ASP A 272 -4.52 -20.02 -6.40
C ASP A 272 -3.16 -20.02 -5.69
N PHE A 273 -3.13 -20.43 -4.41
CA PHE A 273 -1.90 -20.55 -3.62
C PHE A 273 -1.52 -22.03 -3.34
N GLY A 274 -1.79 -22.94 -4.27
CA GLY A 274 -1.53 -24.38 -4.14
C GLY A 274 -0.05 -24.75 -3.93
N PHE A 275 0.87 -23.80 -4.13
CA PHE A 275 2.31 -23.92 -3.92
C PHE A 275 2.78 -23.47 -2.52
N ALA A 276 1.85 -23.23 -1.59
CA ALA A 276 2.15 -22.71 -0.25
C ALA A 276 3.19 -23.54 0.52
N GLU A 277 3.19 -24.87 0.41
CA GLU A 277 4.14 -25.73 1.13
C GLU A 277 5.62 -25.38 0.80
N ASP A 278 5.96 -25.08 -0.46
CA ASP A 278 7.31 -24.61 -0.82
C ASP A 278 7.51 -23.10 -0.55
N ALA A 279 6.47 -22.29 -0.75
CA ALA A 279 6.60 -20.84 -0.63
C ALA A 279 6.71 -20.34 0.82
N LEU A 280 5.94 -20.89 1.75
CA LEU A 280 5.85 -20.37 3.13
C LEU A 280 7.22 -20.32 3.84
N PRO A 281 8.09 -21.35 3.79
CA PRO A 281 9.44 -21.26 4.38
C PRO A 281 10.32 -20.16 3.76
N ARG A 282 10.14 -19.86 2.47
CA ARG A 282 10.88 -18.80 1.76
C ARG A 282 10.36 -17.43 2.17
N LEU A 283 9.04 -17.27 2.25
CA LEU A 283 8.39 -16.05 2.72
C LEU A 283 8.76 -15.75 4.17
N GLU A 284 8.80 -16.76 5.04
CA GLU A 284 9.26 -16.62 6.42
C GLU A 284 10.68 -16.05 6.50
N ARG A 285 11.61 -16.64 5.72
CA ARG A 285 12.99 -16.17 5.65
C ARG A 285 13.07 -14.75 5.10
N TYR A 286 12.29 -14.46 4.06
CA TYR A 286 12.23 -13.15 3.43
C TYR A 286 11.79 -12.08 4.44
N PHE A 287 10.68 -12.30 5.16
CA PHE A 287 10.23 -11.36 6.20
C PHE A 287 11.31 -11.16 7.27
N LYS A 288 11.85 -12.24 7.84
CA LYS A 288 12.91 -12.16 8.89
C LYS A 288 14.20 -11.46 8.42
N SER A 289 14.49 -11.46 7.13
CA SER A 289 15.72 -10.88 6.57
C SER A 289 15.54 -9.42 6.14
N ASN A 290 14.30 -8.91 6.10
CA ASN A 290 14.00 -7.57 5.63
C ASN A 290 13.32 -6.78 6.74
N SER A 291 14.13 -6.08 7.52
CA SER A 291 13.69 -5.02 8.43
C SER A 291 13.80 -3.67 7.72
N ARG A 292 12.89 -2.74 8.03
CA ARG A 292 12.84 -1.40 7.46
C ARG A 292 14.13 -0.65 7.79
N ASN A 293 14.77 -0.10 6.77
CA ASN A 293 15.70 1.00 6.95
C ASN A 293 14.89 2.28 7.21
N SER A 294 14.65 2.61 8.48
CA SER A 294 13.80 3.75 8.85
C SER A 294 14.36 5.10 8.39
N ILE A 295 15.69 5.19 8.20
CA ILE A 295 16.41 6.43 7.90
C ILE A 295 17.36 6.17 6.72
N PRO A 296 16.82 5.95 5.51
CA PRO A 296 17.63 5.60 4.35
C PRO A 296 18.49 6.79 3.92
N HIS A 297 19.80 6.56 3.74
CA HIS A 297 20.75 7.59 3.31
C HIS A 297 20.54 8.07 1.88
N HIS A 298 19.90 7.26 1.05
CA HIS A 298 19.63 7.50 -0.35
C HIS A 298 18.16 7.21 -0.64
N LEU A 299 17.50 8.10 -1.37
CA LEU A 299 16.11 7.96 -1.79
C LEU A 299 15.96 8.41 -3.24
N GLU A 300 15.16 7.66 -4.01
CA GLU A 300 14.67 8.10 -5.31
C GLU A 300 13.14 8.17 -5.26
N TRP A 301 12.56 9.31 -5.63
CA TRP A 301 11.11 9.47 -5.57
C TRP A 301 10.55 10.23 -6.77
N LYS A 302 9.48 9.70 -7.34
CA LYS A 302 8.72 10.30 -8.43
C LYS A 302 7.27 10.42 -8.04
N SER A 303 6.66 11.56 -8.33
CA SER A 303 5.22 11.73 -8.17
C SER A 303 4.68 12.81 -9.09
N ALA A 304 3.43 12.62 -9.52
CA ALA A 304 2.61 13.64 -10.16
C ALA A 304 1.41 14.06 -9.29
N GLN A 305 1.23 13.43 -8.13
CA GLN A 305 0.07 13.59 -7.25
C GLN A 305 0.52 13.98 -5.84
N GLU A 306 -0.10 15.01 -5.27
CA GLU A 306 0.26 15.52 -3.94
C GLU A 306 0.14 14.43 -2.85
N GLU A 307 -0.89 13.58 -2.93
CA GLU A 307 -1.13 12.48 -1.97
C GLU A 307 -0.05 11.38 -1.95
N PHE A 308 0.79 11.30 -2.99
CA PHE A 308 1.90 10.35 -3.13
C PHE A 308 3.26 11.06 -3.21
N SER A 309 3.32 12.32 -2.78
CA SER A 309 4.51 13.17 -2.94
C SER A 309 5.59 12.98 -1.88
N LYS A 310 5.33 12.21 -0.83
CA LYS A 310 6.26 12.00 0.30
C LYS A 310 6.72 10.54 0.38
N ILE A 311 8.01 10.33 0.54
CA ILE A 311 8.61 9.09 1.02
C ILE A 311 9.54 9.40 2.18
N SER A 312 9.45 8.61 3.26
CA SER A 312 10.34 8.73 4.42
C SER A 312 10.51 10.19 4.85
N TRP A 313 11.72 10.74 4.72
CA TRP A 313 12.10 12.07 5.18
C TRP A 313 12.07 13.16 4.11
N ILE A 314 11.57 12.89 2.90
CA ILE A 314 11.51 13.89 1.83
C ILE A 314 10.12 13.96 1.18
N LYS A 315 9.69 15.18 0.85
CA LYS A 315 8.42 15.45 0.14
C LYS A 315 8.64 16.37 -1.06
N ILE A 316 8.03 16.04 -2.19
CA ILE A 316 7.86 16.96 -3.32
C ILE A 316 6.71 17.92 -3.00
N ASN A 317 6.96 19.22 -2.93
CA ASN A 317 5.91 20.20 -2.61
C ASN A 317 5.19 20.69 -3.84
N GLN A 318 5.92 20.89 -4.93
CA GLN A 318 5.36 21.44 -6.16
C GLN A 318 6.07 20.90 -7.39
N VAL A 319 5.29 20.42 -8.35
CA VAL A 319 5.75 19.98 -9.67
C VAL A 319 5.55 21.12 -10.68
N ASN A 320 6.50 21.29 -11.59
CA ASN A 320 6.43 22.25 -12.68
C ASN A 320 6.37 21.56 -14.06
N LYS A 321 6.31 22.33 -15.14
CA LYS A 321 6.19 21.83 -16.52
C LYS A 321 7.46 22.01 -17.34
N ASP A 322 8.60 22.23 -16.69
CA ASP A 322 9.88 22.43 -17.37
C ASP A 322 10.32 21.15 -18.08
N ASP A 323 11.39 21.25 -18.87
CA ASP A 323 12.02 20.06 -19.44
C ASP A 323 12.53 19.14 -18.33
N LYS A 324 12.32 17.83 -18.53
CA LYS A 324 12.82 16.84 -17.58
C LYS A 324 14.34 16.76 -17.68
N ALA A 325 15.00 16.55 -16.54
CA ALA A 325 16.43 16.29 -16.52
C ALA A 325 16.75 14.98 -17.27
N ILE A 326 17.95 14.85 -17.83
CA ILE A 326 18.35 13.68 -18.62
C ILE A 326 18.22 12.37 -17.82
N TRP A 327 18.48 12.40 -16.52
CA TRP A 327 18.36 11.25 -15.63
C TRP A 327 16.90 10.88 -15.29
N HIS A 328 15.94 11.80 -15.47
CA HIS A 328 14.51 11.56 -15.22
C HIS A 328 13.90 10.76 -16.37
N LYS A 329 14.15 9.45 -16.36
CA LYS A 329 13.57 8.48 -17.29
C LYS A 329 12.15 8.08 -16.86
N ASP A 330 11.28 7.90 -17.85
CA ASP A 330 9.95 7.30 -17.65
C ASP A 330 10.04 5.84 -18.10
N PHE A 331 9.90 4.93 -17.13
CA PHE A 331 9.93 3.49 -17.37
C PHE A 331 8.50 3.00 -17.50
N ASN A 332 8.16 2.51 -18.69
CA ASN A 332 6.82 2.09 -19.03
C ASN A 332 6.88 1.06 -20.17
N ILE A 333 5.78 0.36 -20.39
CA ILE A 333 5.64 -0.62 -21.46
C ILE A 333 4.24 -0.57 -22.04
N LYS A 334 4.15 -0.72 -23.36
CA LYS A 334 2.89 -0.99 -24.05
C LYS A 334 2.61 -2.47 -24.00
N LEU A 335 1.45 -2.82 -23.45
CA LEU A 335 0.94 -4.18 -23.41
C LEU A 335 -0.21 -4.31 -24.40
N LEU A 336 -0.45 -5.55 -24.82
CA LEU A 336 -1.54 -5.89 -25.71
C LEU A 336 -2.63 -6.59 -24.90
N ASP A 337 -3.84 -6.04 -24.88
CA ASP A 337 -5.02 -6.74 -24.37
C ASP A 337 -5.56 -7.64 -25.47
N GLU A 338 -5.28 -8.93 -25.34
CA GLU A 338 -5.73 -10.00 -26.25
C GLU A 338 -7.04 -10.66 -25.76
N ARG A 339 -7.64 -10.16 -24.68
CA ARG A 339 -8.91 -10.70 -24.18
C ARG A 339 -10.04 -10.25 -25.09
N VAL A 340 -10.83 -11.22 -25.54
CA VAL A 340 -12.11 -10.93 -26.19
C VAL A 340 -13.05 -10.34 -25.14
N MET A 341 -13.56 -9.12 -25.40
CA MET A 341 -14.54 -8.44 -24.55
C MET A 341 -15.80 -8.14 -25.36
N ILE A 342 -16.96 -8.50 -24.82
CA ILE A 342 -18.25 -8.13 -25.43
C ILE A 342 -18.49 -6.63 -25.24
N GLY A 343 -18.23 -6.13 -24.03
CA GLY A 343 -18.17 -4.69 -23.71
C GLY A 343 -19.49 -4.08 -23.29
N PHE A 344 -20.15 -4.69 -22.30
CA PHE A 344 -21.31 -4.15 -21.59
C PHE A 344 -21.28 -4.60 -20.12
N ASP A 345 -21.97 -3.85 -19.25
CA ASP A 345 -22.21 -4.22 -17.85
C ASP A 345 -23.52 -5.01 -17.76
N PRO A 346 -23.51 -6.24 -17.21
CA PRO A 346 -24.73 -7.03 -17.06
C PRO A 346 -25.62 -6.52 -15.92
N ASP A 347 -26.93 -6.64 -16.08
CA ASP A 347 -27.91 -6.46 -15.01
C ASP A 347 -27.93 -7.72 -14.14
N LEU A 348 -27.22 -7.68 -13.01
CA LEU A 348 -27.05 -8.83 -12.11
C LEU A 348 -28.32 -9.19 -11.33
N GLU A 349 -29.35 -8.33 -11.35
CA GLU A 349 -30.63 -8.59 -10.69
C GLU A 349 -31.65 -9.22 -11.64
N PHE A 350 -31.30 -9.39 -12.92
CA PHE A 350 -32.18 -10.00 -13.92
C PHE A 350 -32.24 -11.54 -13.75
N GLU A 351 -33.44 -12.06 -13.49
CA GLU A 351 -33.69 -13.51 -13.28
C GLU A 351 -34.22 -14.23 -14.53
N GLY A 352 -34.28 -13.56 -15.69
CA GLY A 352 -34.78 -14.16 -16.93
C GLY A 352 -33.73 -14.94 -17.72
N ASN A 353 -34.17 -15.63 -18.78
CA ASN A 353 -33.27 -16.33 -19.69
C ASN A 353 -32.53 -15.34 -20.59
N GLY A 354 -31.20 -15.41 -20.60
CA GLY A 354 -30.32 -14.49 -21.32
C GLY A 354 -29.57 -13.55 -20.39
N VAL A 355 -28.68 -12.75 -20.96
CA VAL A 355 -27.92 -11.74 -20.21
C VAL A 355 -28.42 -10.36 -20.57
N LYS A 356 -29.06 -9.69 -19.60
CA LYS A 356 -29.58 -8.34 -19.76
C LYS A 356 -28.48 -7.30 -19.64
N VAL A 357 -28.47 -6.34 -20.56
CA VAL A 357 -27.53 -5.22 -20.61
C VAL A 357 -28.01 -4.14 -19.65
N ALA A 358 -27.27 -3.89 -18.57
CA ALA A 358 -27.49 -2.72 -17.72
C ALA A 358 -26.94 -1.45 -18.38
N LYS A 359 -25.73 -1.53 -18.92
CA LYS A 359 -25.03 -0.38 -19.52
C LYS A 359 -24.05 -0.81 -20.61
N VAL A 360 -23.86 0.04 -21.62
CA VAL A 360 -22.80 -0.14 -22.62
C VAL A 360 -21.77 0.99 -22.43
N PRO A 361 -20.58 0.71 -21.89
CA PRO A 361 -19.50 1.69 -21.80
C PRO A 361 -19.08 2.19 -23.17
N GLN A 362 -18.68 3.47 -23.29
CA GLN A 362 -18.11 3.98 -24.53
C GLN A 362 -16.77 3.30 -24.84
N GLY A 363 -16.55 2.98 -26.11
CA GLY A 363 -15.30 2.40 -26.58
C GLY A 363 -15.48 1.52 -27.80
N ASP A 364 -14.38 0.96 -28.30
CA ASP A 364 -14.40 -0.02 -29.37
C ASP A 364 -14.65 -1.42 -28.80
N SER A 365 -15.92 -1.83 -28.74
CA SER A 365 -16.35 -3.13 -28.22
C SER A 365 -17.37 -3.79 -29.15
N LEU A 366 -17.59 -5.09 -29.00
CA LEU A 366 -18.62 -5.79 -29.76
C LEU A 366 -20.00 -5.15 -29.54
N SER A 367 -20.36 -4.86 -28.29
CA SER A 367 -21.63 -4.23 -27.93
C SER A 367 -21.85 -2.89 -28.63
N ASN A 368 -20.81 -2.03 -28.70
CA ASN A 368 -20.92 -0.76 -29.41
C ASN A 368 -21.05 -0.94 -30.92
N ARG A 369 -20.32 -1.90 -31.50
CA ARG A 369 -20.39 -2.20 -32.95
C ARG A 369 -21.72 -2.84 -33.36
N LEU A 370 -22.30 -3.68 -32.49
CA LEU A 370 -23.65 -4.23 -32.65
C LEU A 370 -24.75 -3.19 -32.39
N GLY A 371 -24.44 -2.08 -31.74
CA GLY A 371 -25.41 -1.07 -31.34
C GLY A 371 -26.34 -1.53 -30.21
N LEU A 372 -25.82 -2.32 -29.26
CA LEU A 372 -26.55 -2.73 -28.07
C LEU A 372 -26.89 -1.52 -27.19
N LYS A 373 -28.00 -1.63 -26.46
CA LYS A 373 -28.55 -0.59 -25.59
C LYS A 373 -28.86 -1.15 -24.22
N SER A 374 -28.92 -0.26 -23.22
CA SER A 374 -29.46 -0.63 -21.91
C SER A 374 -30.89 -1.19 -22.07
N GLY A 375 -31.16 -2.31 -21.39
CA GLY A 375 -32.42 -3.04 -21.48
C GLY A 375 -32.46 -4.18 -22.50
N ASP A 376 -31.50 -4.25 -23.43
CA ASP A 376 -31.36 -5.38 -24.34
C ASP A 376 -31.04 -6.68 -23.58
N ILE A 377 -31.55 -7.82 -24.05
CA ILE A 377 -31.23 -9.14 -23.47
C ILE A 377 -30.57 -10.01 -24.53
N LEU A 378 -29.29 -10.36 -24.34
CA LEU A 378 -28.58 -11.27 -25.23
C LEU A 378 -29.08 -12.69 -24.99
N ILE A 379 -29.57 -13.34 -26.04
CA ILE A 379 -30.14 -14.69 -25.96
C ILE A 379 -29.37 -15.71 -26.81
N GLN A 380 -28.58 -15.26 -27.79
CA GLN A 380 -27.72 -16.13 -28.62
C GLN A 380 -26.56 -15.34 -29.23
N CYS A 381 -25.37 -15.95 -29.26
CA CYS A 381 -24.20 -15.45 -30.00
C CYS A 381 -23.64 -16.59 -30.87
N ASN A 382 -23.58 -16.39 -32.18
CA ASN A 382 -23.31 -17.43 -33.18
C ASN A 382 -24.22 -18.65 -32.92
N GLU A 383 -23.64 -19.85 -32.74
CA GLU A 383 -24.37 -21.07 -32.40
C GLU A 383 -24.58 -21.25 -30.88
N THR A 384 -24.00 -20.38 -30.05
CA THR A 384 -24.08 -20.49 -28.59
C THR A 384 -25.32 -19.80 -28.06
N LYS A 385 -26.25 -20.57 -27.49
CA LYS A 385 -27.39 -20.03 -26.74
C LYS A 385 -26.88 -19.38 -25.46
N ILE A 386 -27.23 -18.12 -25.24
CA ILE A 386 -26.85 -17.37 -24.05
C ILE A 386 -28.01 -17.47 -23.07
N ALA A 387 -27.88 -18.36 -22.08
CA ALA A 387 -28.87 -18.51 -21.02
C ALA A 387 -28.52 -17.67 -19.78
N ASP A 388 -27.22 -17.49 -19.53
CA ASP A 388 -26.66 -16.82 -18.37
C ASP A 388 -25.22 -16.32 -18.67
N LEU A 389 -24.54 -15.80 -17.66
CA LEU A 389 -23.16 -15.31 -17.77
C LEU A 389 -22.14 -16.43 -18.04
N ASP A 390 -22.41 -17.67 -17.64
CA ASP A 390 -21.51 -18.80 -17.88
C ASP A 390 -21.55 -19.24 -19.35
N ALA A 391 -22.74 -19.24 -19.96
CA ALA A 391 -22.90 -19.43 -21.39
C ALA A 391 -22.20 -18.31 -22.19
N LEU A 392 -22.29 -17.06 -21.73
CA LEU A 392 -21.57 -15.94 -22.33
C LEU A 392 -20.05 -16.09 -22.20
N LYS A 393 -19.55 -16.60 -21.06
CA LYS A 393 -18.13 -16.91 -20.87
C LYS A 393 -17.68 -18.01 -21.83
N THR A 394 -18.46 -19.08 -21.96
CA THR A 394 -18.20 -20.19 -22.89
C THR A 394 -18.14 -19.68 -24.33
N PHE A 395 -19.08 -18.82 -24.74
CA PHE A 395 -19.04 -18.19 -26.06
C PHE A 395 -17.72 -17.47 -26.31
N LYS A 396 -17.22 -16.69 -25.35
CA LYS A 396 -15.96 -15.94 -25.50
C LYS A 396 -14.74 -16.85 -25.74
N GLU A 397 -14.78 -18.10 -25.28
CA GLU A 397 -13.71 -19.08 -25.51
C GLU A 397 -13.74 -19.64 -26.95
N THR A 398 -14.85 -19.46 -27.69
CA THR A 398 -15.02 -19.95 -29.07
C THR A 398 -14.61 -18.94 -30.15
N VAL A 399 -14.35 -17.70 -29.78
CA VAL A 399 -14.11 -16.59 -30.71
C VAL A 399 -12.77 -15.90 -30.42
N LYS A 400 -12.23 -15.23 -31.43
CA LYS A 400 -11.00 -14.41 -31.35
C LYS A 400 -11.23 -13.03 -31.95
N HIS A 401 -10.32 -12.10 -31.67
CA HIS A 401 -10.31 -10.78 -32.28
C HIS A 401 -10.44 -10.86 -33.81
N GLY A 402 -11.29 -9.99 -34.39
CA GLY A 402 -11.58 -9.95 -35.82
C GLY A 402 -12.69 -10.89 -36.30
N ASP A 403 -13.10 -11.90 -35.53
CA ASP A 403 -14.20 -12.79 -35.94
C ASP A 403 -15.51 -12.00 -36.08
N LEU A 404 -16.30 -12.32 -37.10
CA LEU A 404 -17.68 -11.83 -37.23
C LEU A 404 -18.57 -12.58 -36.23
N VAL A 405 -19.31 -11.82 -35.42
CA VAL A 405 -20.24 -12.40 -34.44
C VAL A 405 -21.66 -11.97 -34.81
N THR A 406 -22.53 -12.96 -34.95
CA THR A 406 -23.98 -12.78 -35.07
C THR A 406 -24.60 -12.89 -33.68
N THR A 407 -25.41 -11.92 -33.27
CA THR A 407 -25.99 -11.86 -31.92
C THR A 407 -27.50 -11.64 -32.01
N ASN A 408 -28.28 -12.53 -31.39
CA ASN A 408 -29.71 -12.35 -31.22
C ASN A 408 -29.98 -11.74 -29.85
N VAL A 409 -30.83 -10.71 -29.87
CA VAL A 409 -31.12 -9.86 -28.72
C VAL A 409 -32.62 -9.67 -28.62
N LEU A 410 -33.18 -9.80 -27.42
CA LEU A 410 -34.53 -9.30 -27.14
C LEU A 410 -34.46 -7.81 -26.79
N ARG A 411 -35.03 -6.97 -27.65
CA ARG A 411 -35.15 -5.52 -27.45
C ARG A 411 -36.61 -5.14 -27.40
N ASN A 412 -37.04 -4.57 -26.26
CA ASN A 412 -38.45 -4.24 -26.01
C ASN A 412 -39.42 -5.42 -26.25
N GLY A 413 -38.96 -6.65 -25.99
CA GLY A 413 -39.73 -7.89 -26.17
C GLY A 413 -39.71 -8.50 -27.57
N ASN A 414 -39.08 -7.84 -28.56
CA ASN A 414 -38.90 -8.38 -29.91
C ASN A 414 -37.50 -8.93 -30.10
N GLU A 415 -37.37 -10.03 -30.83
CA GLU A 415 -36.07 -10.59 -31.21
C GLU A 415 -35.50 -9.82 -32.42
N GLU A 416 -34.30 -9.29 -32.25
CA GLU A 416 -33.52 -8.59 -33.27
C GLU A 416 -32.14 -9.27 -33.40
N THR A 417 -31.64 -9.40 -34.63
CA THR A 417 -30.32 -10.00 -34.91
C THR A 417 -29.37 -8.92 -35.43
N PHE A 418 -28.18 -8.87 -34.85
CA PHE A 418 -27.11 -7.93 -35.19
C PHE A 418 -25.84 -8.68 -35.56
N GLU A 419 -25.01 -8.08 -36.41
CA GLU A 419 -23.72 -8.65 -36.79
C GLU A 419 -22.62 -7.59 -36.70
N ALA A 420 -21.50 -7.95 -36.08
CA ALA A 420 -20.32 -7.10 -36.04
C ALA A 420 -19.06 -7.94 -35.81
N SER A 421 -17.94 -7.48 -36.37
CA SER A 421 -16.64 -8.08 -36.06
C SER A 421 -16.15 -7.68 -34.69
N LEU A 422 -15.59 -8.63 -33.95
CA LEU A 422 -14.88 -8.36 -32.70
C LEU A 422 -13.75 -7.36 -32.96
N PRO A 423 -13.54 -6.37 -32.06
CA PRO A 423 -12.44 -5.42 -32.20
C PRO A 423 -11.09 -6.14 -32.24
N GLY A 424 -10.08 -5.48 -32.80
CA GLY A 424 -8.70 -5.97 -32.72
C GLY A 424 -8.18 -5.92 -31.28
N PRO A 425 -7.03 -6.56 -31.00
CA PRO A 425 -6.41 -6.43 -29.69
C PRO A 425 -6.02 -4.97 -29.46
N ARG A 426 -6.13 -4.51 -28.21
CA ARG A 426 -5.92 -3.11 -27.85
C ARG A 426 -4.56 -2.94 -27.19
N GLU A 427 -3.73 -2.06 -27.73
CA GLU A 427 -2.53 -1.61 -27.02
C GLU A 427 -2.90 -0.62 -25.91
N TYR A 428 -2.24 -0.76 -24.77
CA TYR A 428 -2.35 0.18 -23.66
C TYR A 428 -1.00 0.34 -22.95
N ASP A 429 -0.74 1.54 -22.43
CA ASP A 429 0.40 1.76 -21.54
C ASP A 429 0.09 1.16 -20.17
N LEU A 430 1.02 0.37 -19.61
CA LEU A 430 0.89 -0.19 -18.27
C LEU A 430 0.66 0.90 -17.22
N PHE A 431 1.37 2.03 -17.37
CA PHE A 431 1.19 3.19 -16.52
C PHE A 431 0.77 4.42 -17.34
N PRO A 432 -0.54 4.70 -17.48
CA PRO A 432 -0.99 5.89 -18.18
C PRO A 432 -0.43 7.20 -17.58
N ARG A 433 -0.07 8.16 -18.44
CA ARG A 433 0.52 9.46 -18.07
C ARG A 433 -0.42 10.59 -18.48
N ALA A 434 -1.28 11.03 -17.57
CA ALA A 434 -2.17 12.18 -17.76
C ALA A 434 -1.61 13.46 -17.11
N LEU A 435 -0.87 13.31 -16.00
CA LEU A 435 -0.21 14.42 -15.30
C LEU A 435 1.30 14.42 -15.51
N THR A 436 1.91 15.60 -15.35
CA THR A 436 3.36 15.77 -15.34
C THR A 436 3.92 15.36 -13.97
N SER A 437 4.97 14.55 -13.95
CA SER A 437 5.70 14.20 -12.72
C SER A 437 6.86 15.13 -12.43
N GLY A 438 7.11 15.31 -11.14
CA GLY A 438 8.41 15.68 -10.59
C GLY A 438 9.17 14.44 -10.15
N ALA A 439 10.50 14.52 -10.18
CA ALA A 439 11.39 13.49 -9.68
C ALA A 439 12.50 14.12 -8.83
N LEU A 440 12.89 13.42 -7.76
CA LEU A 440 14.08 13.76 -6.99
C LEU A 440 14.93 12.52 -6.68
N ILE A 441 16.22 12.77 -6.50
CA ILE A 441 17.17 11.85 -5.90
C ILE A 441 17.76 12.59 -4.70
N ALA A 442 17.68 12.02 -3.51
CA ALA A 442 18.10 12.68 -2.29
C ALA A 442 19.05 11.80 -1.49
N ASP A 443 20.18 12.39 -1.14
CA ASP A 443 21.21 11.78 -0.33
C ASP A 443 21.40 12.60 0.95
N PHE A 444 21.72 11.95 2.06
CA PHE A 444 22.20 12.65 3.25
C PHE A 444 23.38 11.94 3.90
N VAL A 445 24.31 12.76 4.41
CA VAL A 445 25.44 12.33 5.24
C VAL A 445 25.58 13.33 6.38
N ALA A 446 25.31 12.86 7.60
CA ALA A 446 25.23 13.71 8.79
C ALA A 446 24.32 14.94 8.54
N ASN A 447 24.78 16.13 8.91
CA ASN A 447 24.03 17.37 8.78
C ASN A 447 23.87 17.90 7.34
N THR A 448 24.35 17.18 6.30
CA THR A 448 24.30 17.65 4.90
C THR A 448 23.36 16.80 4.06
N PHE A 449 22.46 17.46 3.34
CA PHE A 449 21.52 16.87 2.39
C PHE A 449 21.82 17.40 0.99
N GLU A 450 21.89 16.51 0.00
CA GLU A 450 22.03 16.83 -1.41
C GLU A 450 20.81 16.29 -2.15
N VAL A 451 20.11 17.15 -2.89
CA VAL A 451 18.88 16.78 -3.61
C VAL A 451 19.03 17.15 -5.08
N LYS A 452 19.02 16.17 -5.96
CA LYS A 452 18.85 16.40 -7.40
C LYS A 452 17.38 16.47 -7.72
N THR A 453 16.97 17.42 -8.55
CA THR A 453 15.56 17.59 -8.89
C THR A 453 15.32 17.63 -10.39
N SER A 454 14.12 17.23 -10.78
CA SER A 454 13.62 17.39 -12.13
C SER A 454 12.15 17.75 -12.06
N ARG A 455 11.78 18.88 -12.66
CA ARG A 455 10.42 19.43 -12.66
C ARG A 455 9.84 19.69 -11.28
N ILE A 456 10.67 20.16 -10.36
CA ILE A 456 10.25 20.46 -8.98
C ILE A 456 10.58 21.93 -8.70
N ASN A 457 9.61 22.67 -8.18
CA ASN A 457 9.80 24.04 -7.69
C ASN A 457 10.10 24.10 -6.19
N GLY A 458 9.81 23.04 -5.45
CA GLY A 458 10.12 23.01 -4.02
C GLY A 458 9.96 21.62 -3.43
N PHE A 459 10.68 21.38 -2.34
CA PHE A 459 10.66 20.13 -1.59
C PHE A 459 10.81 20.39 -0.10
N SER A 460 10.45 19.41 0.73
CA SER A 460 10.65 19.47 2.18
C SER A 460 11.56 18.36 2.66
N ILE A 461 12.42 18.67 3.62
CA ILE A 461 13.21 17.70 4.39
C ILE A 461 12.62 17.59 5.81
N TYR A 462 12.39 16.36 6.25
CA TYR A 462 11.91 16.03 7.59
C TYR A 462 13.08 15.49 8.41
N LEU A 463 13.52 16.26 9.41
CA LEU A 463 14.71 15.94 10.19
C LEU A 463 14.39 14.94 11.30
N HIS A 464 15.17 13.87 11.36
CA HIS A 464 15.18 12.87 12.43
C HIS A 464 16.39 13.09 13.35
N PRO A 465 16.29 12.80 14.67
CA PRO A 465 17.42 12.96 15.60
C PRO A 465 18.70 12.24 15.16
N ASP A 466 18.58 11.04 14.59
CA ASP A 466 19.75 10.25 14.15
C ASP A 466 20.38 10.74 12.84
N MET A 467 19.79 11.72 12.16
CA MET A 467 20.37 12.29 10.93
C MET A 467 21.40 13.37 11.23
N ILE A 468 21.22 14.15 12.31
CA ILE A 468 21.94 15.40 12.52
C ILE A 468 22.43 15.59 13.96
N GLN A 469 23.47 16.40 14.12
CA GLN A 469 23.89 16.95 15.41
C GLN A 469 23.35 18.37 15.56
N LEU A 470 22.61 18.65 16.64
CA LEU A 470 21.89 19.93 16.84
C LEU A 470 22.82 21.13 17.07
N ASP A 471 24.07 20.89 17.46
CA ASP A 471 25.09 21.93 17.65
C ASP A 471 25.81 22.33 16.36
N GLN A 472 25.56 21.62 15.25
CA GLN A 472 26.08 21.89 13.92
C GLN A 472 24.99 22.46 12.99
N ASP A 473 25.43 23.19 11.96
CA ASP A 473 24.51 23.68 10.93
C ASP A 473 24.00 22.52 10.08
N VAL A 474 22.69 22.50 9.82
CA VAL A 474 22.11 21.70 8.74
C VAL A 474 22.35 22.42 7.42
N VAL A 475 22.85 21.70 6.43
CA VAL A 475 23.14 22.19 5.09
C VAL A 475 22.28 21.45 4.08
N ILE A 476 21.53 22.15 3.25
CA ILE A 476 20.73 21.55 2.17
C ILE A 476 21.19 22.15 0.85
N LYS A 477 21.50 21.28 -0.10
CA LYS A 477 21.97 21.62 -1.43
C LYS A 477 21.07 21.01 -2.50
N SER A 478 21.01 21.70 -3.64
CA SER A 478 20.42 21.16 -4.86
C SER A 478 21.34 21.46 -6.03
N GLU A 479 21.66 20.43 -6.82
CA GLU A 479 22.59 20.52 -7.96
C GLU A 479 23.91 21.21 -7.56
N GLY A 480 24.43 20.90 -6.37
CA GLY A 480 25.64 21.49 -5.79
C GLY A 480 25.52 22.92 -5.24
N LYS A 481 24.37 23.60 -5.44
CA LYS A 481 24.10 24.93 -4.89
C LYS A 481 23.56 24.83 -3.47
N GLU A 482 24.15 25.56 -2.53
CA GLU A 482 23.61 25.68 -1.17
C GLU A 482 22.32 26.51 -1.17
N LEU A 483 21.26 25.95 -0.60
CA LEU A 483 19.93 26.56 -0.50
C LEU A 483 19.57 26.89 0.94
N PHE A 484 20.14 26.16 1.91
CA PHE A 484 19.89 26.35 3.33
C PHE A 484 21.15 26.04 4.13
N ARG A 485 21.44 26.90 5.12
CA ARG A 485 22.44 26.67 6.17
C ARG A 485 22.00 27.33 7.45
N SER A 486 21.73 26.53 8.49
CA SER A 486 21.45 27.06 9.83
C SER A 486 21.52 25.94 10.87
N LYS A 487 21.88 26.29 12.11
CA LYS A 487 21.49 25.47 13.26
C LYS A 487 19.97 25.39 13.33
N VAL A 488 19.47 24.24 13.75
CA VAL A 488 18.03 23.97 13.84
C VAL A 488 17.63 23.70 15.28
N THR A 489 16.50 24.27 15.69
CA THR A 489 15.91 24.00 16.99
C THR A 489 14.77 22.99 16.84
N PRO A 490 14.68 21.98 17.72
CA PRO A 490 13.59 21.02 17.67
C PRO A 490 12.20 21.66 17.80
N ASP A 491 11.25 21.18 16.99
CA ASP A 491 9.85 21.58 17.04
C ASP A 491 9.03 20.44 17.67
N ILE A 492 8.84 20.53 18.99
CA ILE A 492 8.16 19.48 19.77
C ILE A 492 6.70 19.32 19.34
N ALA A 493 6.02 20.41 18.99
CA ALA A 493 4.65 20.32 18.50
C ALA A 493 4.58 19.53 17.19
N PHE A 494 5.50 19.82 16.26
CA PHE A 494 5.62 19.07 15.01
C PHE A 494 5.91 17.59 15.26
N MET A 495 6.86 17.28 16.15
CA MET A 495 7.21 15.89 16.51
C MET A 495 6.02 15.09 17.04
N LEU A 496 5.28 15.67 17.98
CA LEU A 496 4.11 15.02 18.58
C LEU A 496 3.00 14.82 17.55
N ASN A 497 2.71 15.81 16.71
CA ASN A 497 1.72 15.65 15.63
C ASN A 497 2.13 14.56 14.63
N ASN A 498 3.40 14.56 14.20
CA ASN A 498 3.94 13.53 13.32
C ASN A 498 3.85 12.13 13.96
N PHE A 499 4.15 12.00 15.26
CA PHE A 499 3.99 10.74 15.97
C PHE A 499 2.51 10.30 16.07
N LEU A 500 1.59 11.21 16.37
CA LEU A 500 0.17 10.86 16.51
C LEU A 500 -0.47 10.43 15.18
N GLU A 501 -0.02 11.02 14.07
CA GLU A 501 -0.45 10.67 12.71
C GLU A 501 0.06 9.28 12.27
N ASN A 502 1.34 8.97 12.57
CA ASN A 502 2.00 7.76 12.06
C ASN A 502 2.05 6.60 13.07
N ARG A 503 1.93 6.90 14.36
CA ARG A 503 2.11 5.96 15.49
C ARG A 503 3.40 5.15 15.41
N ASP A 504 4.39 5.70 14.72
CA ASP A 504 5.65 5.04 14.41
C ASP A 504 6.73 5.56 15.34
N ARG A 505 7.28 4.69 16.18
CA ARG A 505 8.28 5.04 17.19
C ARG A 505 9.69 5.14 16.61
N GLU A 506 9.89 4.79 15.35
CA GLU A 506 11.18 4.88 14.65
C GLU A 506 11.24 6.10 13.71
N LEU A 507 10.11 6.75 13.42
CA LEU A 507 10.02 7.90 12.52
C LEU A 507 9.61 9.18 13.25
N LEU A 508 10.33 9.52 14.32
CA LEU A 508 10.05 10.69 15.16
C LEU A 508 10.70 11.96 14.59
N TYR A 509 10.22 12.40 13.41
CA TYR A 509 10.68 13.65 12.81
C TYR A 509 10.34 14.85 13.68
N PHE A 510 11.34 15.65 14.04
CA PHE A 510 11.16 16.77 14.97
C PHE A 510 11.13 18.13 14.27
N LYS A 511 11.47 18.21 12.98
CA LYS A 511 11.43 19.46 12.23
C LYS A 511 11.19 19.18 10.76
N LYS A 512 10.45 20.08 10.10
CA LYS A 512 10.34 20.16 8.65
C LYS A 512 11.03 21.43 8.17
N ILE A 513 11.85 21.32 7.12
CA ILE A 513 12.44 22.45 6.40
C ILE A 513 11.87 22.44 5.00
N ASP A 514 11.23 23.53 4.60
CA ASP A 514 10.71 23.72 3.25
C ASP A 514 11.75 24.50 2.43
N ILE A 515 12.05 24.00 1.23
CA ILE A 515 12.98 24.58 0.27
C ILE A 515 12.19 25.00 -0.96
N ASP A 516 12.33 26.28 -1.32
CA ASP A 516 11.86 26.85 -2.58
C ASP A 516 13.04 26.94 -3.56
N LEU A 517 12.81 26.53 -4.80
CA LEU A 517 13.79 26.54 -5.88
C LEU A 517 13.57 27.68 -6.87
N GLN A 518 12.51 28.49 -6.67
CA GLN A 518 12.20 29.64 -7.52
C GLN A 518 13.00 30.90 -7.16
#